data_AF-A0AAD4EHJ0-F1
#
_entry.id   AF-A0AAD4EHJ0-F1
#
_cell.length_a   1.000
_cell.length_b   1.000
_cell.length_c   1.000
_cell.angle_alpha   90.00
_cell.angle_beta   90.00
_cell.angle_gamma   90.00
#
_symmetry.space_group_name_H-M   'P 1'
#
loop_
_entity.id
_entity.type
_entity.pdbx_description
1 polymer ?
#
loop_
_entity_poly.entity_id
_entity_poly.type
_entity_poly.pdbx_seq_one_letter_code
_entity_poly.pdbx_strand_id
1 'polypeptide(L)'
;LVPPDVPEVESILDERSIISMALFRSLIGNDRALVRQRDDAIAMARKLQRDIPSQETTQWHLEQQTMRIQFVFGTLLPERKFIFNAFMIKFDALVWLDQRRWENRISEYWQRYRDALLEPILDHTSTQLTWIAQGKSVMNMHVINGYTHWAPSLPYSPLVSSHASRARFRISAAHGPESREDRHRGC
;
A
#
# COMPACT_ATOMS: atom_id res chain seq x y z
N LEU A 1 -18.82 -33.64 -8.85
CA LEU A 1 -18.17 -32.31 -8.74
C LEU A 1 -17.67 -32.19 -7.31
N VAL A 2 -16.35 -32.19 -7.12
CA VAL A 2 -15.75 -31.96 -5.80
C VAL A 2 -15.96 -30.48 -5.48
N PRO A 3 -16.44 -30.10 -4.27
CA PRO A 3 -16.51 -28.70 -3.88
C PRO A 3 -15.12 -28.07 -4.00
N PRO A 4 -14.98 -26.84 -4.51
CA PRO A 4 -13.67 -26.19 -4.54
C PRO A 4 -13.09 -26.16 -3.13
N ASP A 5 -11.84 -26.62 -3.00
CA ASP A 5 -11.14 -26.66 -1.71
C ASP A 5 -11.13 -25.27 -1.08
N VAL A 6 -11.46 -25.20 0.22
CA VAL A 6 -11.48 -23.94 0.95
C VAL A 6 -10.02 -23.45 1.08
N PRO A 7 -9.65 -22.23 0.65
CA PRO A 7 -8.26 -21.76 0.62
C PRO A 7 -7.63 -21.76 2.00
N GLU A 8 -6.45 -22.33 2.22
CA GLU A 8 -5.78 -22.41 3.54
C GLU A 8 -5.73 -21.06 4.29
N VAL A 9 -5.76 -21.08 5.63
CA VAL A 9 -5.82 -19.86 6.46
C VAL A 9 -4.64 -18.93 6.16
N GLU A 10 -3.45 -19.51 6.01
CA GLU A 10 -2.22 -18.79 5.66
C GLU A 10 -2.35 -18.07 4.31
N SER A 11 -2.98 -18.71 3.31
CA SER A 11 -3.25 -18.09 2.01
C SER A 11 -4.22 -16.90 2.09
N ILE A 12 -5.24 -16.95 2.96
CA ILE A 12 -6.16 -15.82 3.18
C ILE A 12 -5.44 -14.66 3.86
N LEU A 13 -4.59 -14.95 4.84
CA LEU A 13 -3.78 -13.94 5.53
C LEU A 13 -2.79 -13.25 4.57
N ASP A 14 -2.12 -14.03 3.72
CA ASP A 14 -1.19 -13.52 2.71
C ASP A 14 -1.91 -12.64 1.68
N GLU A 15 -3.05 -13.10 1.14
CA GLU A 15 -3.81 -12.32 0.19
C GLU A 15 -4.31 -11.01 0.82
N ARG A 16 -4.74 -11.04 2.10
CA ARG A 16 -5.13 -9.84 2.85
C ARG A 16 -3.97 -8.85 2.99
N SER A 17 -2.76 -9.34 3.24
CA SER A 17 -1.54 -8.52 3.27
C SER A 17 -1.28 -7.88 1.91
N ILE A 18 -1.37 -8.66 0.83
CA ILE A 18 -1.12 -8.21 -0.54
C ILE A 18 -2.10 -7.10 -0.93
N ILE A 19 -3.40 -7.29 -0.70
CA ILE A 19 -4.40 -6.28 -1.08
C ILE A 19 -4.29 -5.01 -0.22
N SER A 20 -3.90 -5.12 1.05
CA SER A 20 -3.67 -3.99 1.94
C SER A 20 -2.47 -3.15 1.46
N MET A 21 -1.38 -3.80 1.06
CA MET A 21 -0.22 -3.13 0.46
C MET A 21 -0.58 -2.48 -0.89
N ALA A 22 -1.41 -3.17 -1.69
CA ALA A 22 -1.88 -2.67 -2.97
C ALA A 22 -2.78 -1.43 -2.82
N LEU A 23 -3.64 -1.38 -1.79
CA LEU A 23 -4.43 -0.19 -1.46
C LEU A 23 -3.53 1.03 -1.28
N PHE A 24 -2.55 0.92 -0.38
CA PHE A 24 -1.64 2.03 -0.11
C PHE A 24 -0.90 2.46 -1.38
N ARG A 25 -0.27 1.53 -2.10
CA ARG A 25 0.47 1.83 -3.34
C ARG A 25 -0.39 2.52 -4.40
N SER A 26 -1.63 2.08 -4.55
CA SER A 26 -2.57 2.66 -5.51
C SER A 26 -2.98 4.08 -5.12
N LEU A 27 -3.12 4.37 -3.82
CA LEU A 27 -3.49 5.68 -3.33
C LEU A 27 -2.34 6.70 -3.35
N ILE A 28 -1.06 6.28 -3.31
CA ILE A 28 0.09 7.20 -3.33
C ILE A 28 0.05 8.14 -4.54
N GLY A 29 -0.20 7.61 -5.73
CA GLY A 29 -0.21 8.39 -6.96
C GLY A 29 -1.31 9.47 -6.95
N ASN A 30 -2.50 9.06 -6.52
CA ASN A 30 -3.67 9.92 -6.39
C ASN A 30 -3.46 11.02 -5.34
N ASP A 31 -2.92 10.67 -4.16
CA ASP A 31 -2.69 11.63 -3.07
C ASP A 31 -1.59 12.64 -3.42
N ARG A 32 -0.49 12.19 -4.05
CA ARG A 32 0.52 13.11 -4.61
C ARG A 32 -0.06 14.07 -5.63
N ALA A 33 -1.00 13.62 -6.47
CA ALA A 33 -1.66 14.50 -7.42
C ALA A 33 -2.54 15.54 -6.70
N LEU A 34 -3.32 15.13 -5.70
CA LEU A 34 -4.12 16.04 -4.88
C LEU A 34 -3.27 17.09 -4.16
N VAL A 35 -2.13 16.68 -3.59
CA VAL A 35 -1.18 17.57 -2.91
C VAL A 35 -0.60 18.59 -3.89
N ARG A 36 -0.19 18.16 -5.10
CA ARG A 36 0.26 19.09 -6.15
C ARG A 36 -0.82 20.11 -6.51
N GLN A 37 -2.06 19.67 -6.73
CA GLN A 37 -3.17 20.57 -7.03
C GLN A 37 -3.42 21.59 -5.89
N ARG A 38 -3.29 21.18 -4.63
CA ARG A 38 -3.37 22.09 -3.47
C ARG A 38 -2.22 23.10 -3.48
N ASP A 39 -0.99 22.65 -3.68
CA ASP A 39 0.19 23.51 -3.60
C ASP A 39 0.19 24.53 -4.76
N ASP A 40 -0.22 24.12 -5.96
CA ASP A 40 -0.45 25.00 -7.11
C ASP A 40 -1.52 26.07 -6.80
N ALA A 41 -2.60 25.67 -6.11
CA ALA A 41 -3.66 26.59 -5.66
C ALA A 41 -3.11 27.68 -4.73
N ILE A 42 -2.32 27.26 -3.74
CA ILE A 42 -1.72 28.14 -2.74
C ILE A 42 -0.71 29.07 -3.41
N ALA A 43 0.11 28.57 -4.34
CA ALA A 43 1.08 29.36 -5.08
C ALA A 43 0.38 30.45 -5.91
N MET A 44 -0.69 30.11 -6.63
CA MET A 44 -1.49 31.08 -7.39
C MET A 44 -2.13 32.13 -6.49
N ALA A 45 -2.74 31.73 -5.37
CA ALA A 45 -3.37 32.67 -4.43
C ALA A 45 -2.35 33.65 -3.84
N ARG A 46 -1.15 33.17 -3.48
CA ARG A 46 -0.05 34.01 -2.99
C ARG A 46 0.44 35.01 -4.04
N LYS A 47 0.47 34.62 -5.32
CA LYS A 47 0.86 35.51 -6.42
C LYS A 47 -0.15 36.66 -6.56
N LEU A 48 -1.44 36.35 -6.54
CA LEU A 48 -2.51 37.35 -6.60
C LEU A 48 -2.53 38.31 -5.39
N GLN A 49 -2.03 37.89 -4.23
CA GLN A 49 -1.96 38.74 -3.04
C GLN A 49 -0.78 39.72 -3.05
N ARG A 50 0.31 39.41 -3.77
CA ARG A 50 1.53 40.23 -3.77
C ARG A 50 1.48 41.37 -4.77
N ASP A 51 0.85 41.13 -5.91
CA ASP A 51 0.85 42.05 -7.05
C ASP A 51 -0.55 42.62 -7.27
N ILE A 52 -0.66 43.80 -7.89
CA ILE A 52 -1.93 44.26 -8.49
C ILE A 52 -2.08 43.49 -9.81
N PRO A 53 -2.97 42.48 -9.90
CA PRO A 53 -3.03 41.64 -11.08
C PRO A 53 -3.65 42.40 -12.25
N SER A 54 -3.10 42.23 -13.44
CA SER A 54 -3.78 42.68 -14.66
C SER A 54 -5.07 41.88 -14.87
N GLN A 55 -5.99 42.43 -15.68
CA GLN A 55 -7.22 41.71 -16.06
C GLN A 55 -6.91 40.38 -16.76
N GLU A 56 -5.91 40.36 -17.64
CA GLU A 56 -5.43 39.15 -18.33
C GLU A 56 -4.90 38.10 -17.33
N THR A 57 -4.10 38.53 -16.34
CA THR A 57 -3.59 37.65 -15.28
C THR A 57 -4.72 37.05 -14.46
N THR A 58 -5.71 37.87 -14.11
CA THR A 58 -6.89 37.44 -13.35
C THR A 58 -7.71 36.40 -14.12
N GLN A 59 -7.95 36.65 -15.42
CA GLN A 59 -8.68 35.75 -16.30
C GLN A 59 -7.97 34.41 -16.46
N TRP A 60 -6.66 34.44 -16.73
CA TRP A 60 -5.85 33.22 -16.81
C TRP A 60 -5.91 32.40 -15.51
N HIS A 61 -5.79 33.06 -14.35
CA HIS A 61 -5.92 32.38 -13.06
C HIS A 61 -7.29 31.73 -12.87
N LEU A 62 -8.39 32.38 -13.27
CA LEU A 62 -9.74 31.83 -13.19
C LEU A 62 -9.88 30.55 -14.03
N GLU A 63 -9.34 30.55 -15.24
CA GLU A 63 -9.35 29.38 -16.14
C GLU A 63 -8.55 28.22 -15.56
N GLN A 64 -7.34 28.49 -15.02
CA GLN A 64 -6.53 27.47 -14.37
C GLN A 64 -7.21 26.88 -13.13
N GLN A 65 -7.86 27.71 -12.32
CA GLN A 65 -8.62 27.26 -11.14
C GLN A 65 -9.81 26.40 -11.56
N THR A 66 -10.51 26.78 -12.63
CA THR A 66 -11.63 26.01 -13.19
C THR A 66 -11.17 24.63 -13.66
N MET A 67 -10.12 24.57 -14.48
CA MET A 67 -9.54 23.31 -14.95
C MET A 67 -9.06 22.43 -13.80
N ARG A 68 -8.42 23.03 -12.78
CA ARG A 68 -8.01 22.30 -11.59
C ARG A 68 -9.20 21.69 -10.85
N ILE A 69 -10.23 22.48 -10.57
CA ILE A 69 -11.43 22.00 -9.86
C ILE A 69 -12.06 20.85 -10.65
N GLN A 70 -12.19 21.01 -11.96
CA GLN A 70 -12.67 19.94 -12.84
C GLN A 70 -11.80 18.68 -12.75
N PHE A 71 -10.47 18.81 -12.74
CA PHE A 71 -9.59 17.64 -12.61
C PHE A 71 -9.68 16.98 -11.23
N VAL A 72 -9.74 17.76 -10.14
CA VAL A 72 -9.88 17.24 -8.78
C VAL A 72 -11.21 16.49 -8.61
N PHE A 73 -12.33 17.12 -8.97
CA PHE A 73 -13.66 16.54 -8.75
C PHE A 73 -14.07 15.53 -9.83
N GLY A 74 -13.58 15.71 -11.06
CA GLY A 74 -13.91 14.85 -12.20
C GLY A 74 -12.98 13.65 -12.38
N THR A 75 -11.76 13.70 -11.82
CA THR A 75 -10.78 12.62 -12.00
C THR A 75 -10.24 12.11 -10.67
N LEU A 76 -9.58 12.97 -9.87
CA LEU A 76 -8.83 12.49 -8.70
C LEU A 76 -9.73 11.92 -7.60
N LEU A 77 -10.80 12.61 -7.20
CA LEU A 77 -11.71 12.10 -6.17
C LEU A 77 -12.48 10.84 -6.61
N PRO A 78 -13.02 10.77 -7.85
CA PRO A 78 -13.62 9.55 -8.37
C PRO A 78 -12.65 8.37 -8.40
N GLU A 79 -11.41 8.58 -8.86
CA GLU A 79 -10.37 7.53 -8.89
C GLU A 79 -10.04 7.04 -7.47
N ARG A 80 -9.88 7.96 -6.50
CA ARG A 80 -9.66 7.61 -5.09
C ARG A 80 -10.77 6.71 -4.56
N LYS A 81 -12.03 7.06 -4.85
CA LYS A 81 -13.21 6.28 -4.48
C LYS A 81 -13.22 4.91 -5.16
N PHE A 82 -12.87 4.85 -6.44
CA PHE A 82 -12.78 3.61 -7.20
C PHE A 82 -11.75 2.64 -6.59
N ILE A 83 -10.55 3.14 -6.29
CA ILE A 83 -9.48 2.36 -5.64
C ILE A 83 -9.96 1.82 -4.28
N PHE A 84 -10.55 2.69 -3.46
CA PHE A 84 -11.04 2.31 -2.15
C PHE A 84 -12.15 1.24 -2.24
N ASN A 85 -13.13 1.42 -3.12
CA ASN A 85 -14.21 0.45 -3.32
C ASN A 85 -13.68 -0.90 -3.79
N ALA A 86 -12.72 -0.92 -4.73
CA ALA A 86 -12.12 -2.15 -5.22
C ALA A 86 -11.39 -2.92 -4.10
N PHE A 87 -10.70 -2.20 -3.21
CA PHE A 87 -10.11 -2.78 -2.01
C PHE A 87 -11.17 -3.35 -1.07
N MET A 88 -12.20 -2.57 -0.73
CA MET A 88 -13.27 -2.99 0.19
C MET A 88 -13.96 -4.28 -0.28
N ILE A 89 -14.26 -4.39 -1.58
CA ILE A 89 -14.87 -5.60 -2.16
C ILE A 89 -13.98 -6.83 -1.97
N LYS A 90 -12.67 -6.71 -2.27
CA LYS A 90 -11.72 -7.82 -2.11
C LYS A 90 -11.53 -8.18 -0.64
N PHE A 91 -11.39 -7.18 0.22
CA PHE A 91 -11.24 -7.35 1.66
C PHE A 91 -12.45 -8.07 2.26
N ASP A 92 -13.67 -7.62 1.95
CA ASP A 92 -14.90 -8.21 2.46
C ASP A 92 -15.09 -9.65 1.96
N ALA A 93 -14.69 -9.94 0.73
CA ALA A 93 -14.69 -11.31 0.20
C ALA A 93 -13.72 -12.23 0.98
N LEU A 94 -12.51 -11.75 1.31
CA LEU A 94 -11.55 -12.51 2.11
C LEU A 94 -12.04 -12.73 3.54
N VAL A 95 -12.62 -11.71 4.17
CA VAL A 95 -13.22 -11.83 5.51
C VAL A 95 -14.37 -12.84 5.49
N TRP A 96 -15.17 -12.87 4.43
CA TRP A 96 -16.26 -13.84 4.28
C TRP A 96 -15.76 -15.27 4.07
N LEU A 97 -14.66 -15.47 3.32
CA LEU A 97 -14.04 -16.79 3.17
C LEU A 97 -13.46 -17.30 4.49
N ASP A 98 -12.89 -16.41 5.30
CA ASP A 98 -12.43 -16.72 6.64
C ASP A 98 -13.61 -17.10 7.56
N GLN A 99 -14.74 -16.37 7.46
CA GLN A 99 -15.98 -16.63 8.20
C GLN A 99 -16.58 -18.02 7.93
N ARG A 100 -16.59 -18.52 6.68
CA ARG A 100 -17.19 -19.84 6.35
C ARG A 100 -16.56 -21.00 7.14
N ARG A 101 -15.40 -20.78 7.77
CA ARG A 101 -14.70 -21.78 8.58
C ARG A 101 -15.07 -21.76 10.06
N TRP A 102 -15.80 -20.74 10.50
CA TRP A 102 -16.17 -20.54 11.88
C TRP A 102 -17.67 -20.83 12.00
N GLU A 103 -18.00 -22.10 12.26
CA GLU A 103 -19.38 -22.52 12.49
C GLU A 103 -20.00 -21.73 13.66
N ASN A 104 -21.18 -21.14 13.45
CA ASN A 104 -22.10 -20.62 14.49
C ASN A 104 -21.81 -19.29 15.22
N ARG A 105 -21.27 -18.24 14.58
CA ARG A 105 -21.25 -16.88 15.21
C ARG A 105 -22.30 -15.92 14.65
N ILE A 106 -22.86 -15.11 15.56
CA ILE A 106 -23.87 -14.04 15.34
C ILE A 106 -23.30 -12.91 14.46
N SER A 107 -24.12 -12.26 13.63
CA SER A 107 -23.69 -11.21 12.68
C SER A 107 -22.93 -10.04 13.33
N GLU A 108 -23.27 -9.65 14.55
CA GLU A 108 -22.60 -8.56 15.28
C GLU A 108 -21.13 -8.87 15.61
N TYR A 109 -20.81 -10.15 15.87
CA TYR A 109 -19.43 -10.58 16.07
C TYR A 109 -18.63 -10.49 14.77
N TRP A 110 -19.28 -10.67 13.62
CA TRP A 110 -18.63 -10.58 12.32
C TRP A 110 -18.28 -9.17 11.91
N GLN A 111 -19.19 -8.22 12.18
CA GLN A 111 -18.90 -6.82 11.92
C GLN A 111 -17.73 -6.32 12.78
N ARG A 112 -17.72 -6.67 14.08
CA ARG A 112 -16.58 -6.35 14.96
C ARG A 112 -15.28 -7.01 14.52
N TYR A 113 -15.32 -8.26 14.07
CA TYR A 113 -14.14 -8.95 13.55
C TYR A 113 -13.59 -8.29 12.29
N ARG A 114 -14.47 -8.00 11.33
CA ARG A 114 -14.14 -7.27 10.11
C ARG A 114 -13.50 -5.92 10.42
N ASP A 115 -14.13 -5.14 11.30
CA ASP A 115 -13.67 -3.80 11.63
C ASP A 115 -12.32 -3.84 12.36
N ALA A 116 -12.11 -4.80 13.28
CA ALA A 116 -10.84 -5.01 13.95
C ALA A 116 -9.69 -5.38 12.99
N LEU A 117 -10.00 -6.07 11.89
CA LEU A 117 -9.02 -6.36 10.83
C LEU A 117 -8.77 -5.16 9.90
N LEU A 118 -9.80 -4.36 9.67
CA LEU A 118 -9.79 -3.25 8.70
C LEU A 118 -9.16 -1.98 9.27
N GLU A 119 -9.49 -1.64 10.52
CA GLU A 119 -9.02 -0.45 11.23
C GLU A 119 -7.50 -0.24 11.13
N PRO A 120 -6.64 -1.21 11.48
CA PRO A 120 -5.19 -1.00 11.39
C PRO A 120 -4.68 -0.75 9.96
N ILE A 121 -5.38 -1.28 8.94
CA ILE A 121 -5.02 -1.05 7.52
C ILE A 121 -5.38 0.38 7.13
N LEU A 122 -6.56 0.84 7.52
CA LEU A 122 -7.03 2.20 7.22
C LEU A 122 -6.22 3.25 7.96
N ASP A 123 -5.92 3.03 9.24
CA ASP A 123 -5.10 3.92 10.05
C ASP A 123 -3.68 4.05 9.51
N HIS A 124 -3.06 2.93 9.14
CA HIS A 124 -1.75 2.94 8.52
C HIS A 124 -1.79 3.71 7.19
N THR A 125 -2.73 3.36 6.31
CA THR A 125 -2.89 4.00 5.00
C THR A 125 -3.09 5.51 5.17
N SER A 126 -3.99 5.93 6.06
CA SER A 126 -4.27 7.34 6.37
C SER A 126 -3.04 8.07 6.89
N THR A 127 -2.29 7.45 7.81
CA THR A 127 -1.05 8.00 8.36
C THR A 127 0.00 8.20 7.28
N GLN A 128 0.22 7.19 6.42
CA GLN A 128 1.21 7.27 5.35
C GLN A 128 0.85 8.33 4.29
N LEU A 129 -0.43 8.43 3.92
CA LEU A 129 -0.89 9.47 3.01
C LEU A 129 -0.74 10.87 3.63
N THR A 130 -1.04 11.01 4.93
CA THR A 130 -0.81 12.26 5.66
C THR A 130 0.67 12.66 5.65
N TRP A 131 1.58 11.69 5.79
CA TRP A 131 3.03 11.94 5.71
C TRP A 131 3.45 12.40 4.31
N ILE A 132 2.90 11.80 3.25
CA ILE A 132 3.11 12.26 1.87
C ILE A 132 2.62 13.70 1.70
N ALA A 133 1.44 14.03 2.22
CA ALA A 133 0.89 15.39 2.17
C ALA A 133 1.72 16.43 2.94
N GLN A 134 2.55 15.97 3.89
CA GLN A 134 3.49 16.77 4.67
C GLN A 134 4.94 16.73 4.12
N GLY A 135 5.18 16.03 3.01
CA GLY A 135 6.53 15.89 2.44
C GLY A 135 7.50 15.02 3.27
N LYS A 136 6.97 14.12 4.12
CA LYS A 136 7.75 13.22 4.97
C LYS A 136 8.00 11.86 4.30
N SER A 137 9.03 11.14 4.75
CA SER A 137 9.34 9.78 4.26
C SER A 137 8.27 8.79 4.72
N VAL A 138 7.91 7.84 3.86
CA VAL A 138 6.88 6.81 4.09
C VAL A 138 7.51 5.59 4.80
N MET A 139 6.77 4.88 5.66
CA MET A 139 7.19 3.58 6.21
C MET A 139 6.64 2.43 5.37
N ASN A 140 7.43 1.36 5.21
CA ASN A 140 6.97 0.14 4.55
C ASN A 140 6.15 -0.70 5.54
N MET A 141 5.00 -1.18 5.09
CA MET A 141 4.22 -2.17 5.82
C MET A 141 4.80 -3.56 5.57
N HIS A 142 5.18 -4.27 6.64
CA HIS A 142 5.50 -5.70 6.60
C HIS A 142 4.43 -6.46 7.39
N VAL A 143 3.79 -7.45 6.77
CA VAL A 143 2.91 -8.39 7.47
C VAL A 143 3.70 -9.66 7.70
N ILE A 144 3.90 -10.04 8.96
CA ILE A 144 4.57 -11.29 9.34
C ILE A 144 3.60 -12.04 10.27
N ASN A 145 3.19 -13.25 9.89
CA ASN A 145 2.34 -14.15 10.70
C ASN A 145 1.04 -13.53 11.23
N GLY A 146 0.34 -12.74 10.41
CA GLY A 146 -0.92 -12.08 10.82
C GLY A 146 -0.74 -10.91 11.79
N TYR A 147 0.49 -10.58 12.19
CA TYR A 147 0.85 -9.38 12.93
C TYR A 147 1.52 -8.37 12.00
N THR A 148 1.09 -7.13 12.09
CA THR A 148 1.65 -6.03 11.32
C THR A 148 2.91 -5.52 12.02
N HIS A 149 4.07 -5.69 11.38
CA HIS A 149 5.35 -5.16 11.83
C HIS A 149 5.78 -3.98 10.95
N TRP A 150 6.30 -2.92 11.57
CA TRP A 150 6.54 -1.64 10.92
C TRP A 150 8.03 -1.31 10.90
N ALA A 151 8.61 -1.04 9.72
CA ALA A 151 9.99 -0.62 9.57
C ALA A 151 10.10 0.63 8.68
N PRO A 152 10.96 1.61 9.02
CA PRO A 152 11.15 2.79 8.20
C PRO A 152 11.73 2.44 6.83
N SER A 153 11.17 3.03 5.76
CA SER A 153 11.80 2.99 4.43
C SER A 153 12.90 4.06 4.36
N LEU A 154 14.05 3.68 3.83
CA LEU A 154 15.00 4.65 3.29
C LEU A 154 14.38 5.37 2.08
N PRO A 155 14.74 6.63 1.83
CA PRO A 155 14.15 7.42 0.76
C PRO A 155 14.38 6.78 -0.62
N TYR A 156 13.30 6.64 -1.38
CA TYR A 156 13.32 6.18 -2.77
C TYR A 156 14.02 7.24 -3.65
N SER A 157 15.18 6.90 -4.24
CA SER A 157 15.81 7.70 -5.30
C SER A 157 15.05 7.51 -6.63
N PRO A 158 14.80 8.57 -7.43
CA PRO A 158 13.96 8.51 -8.62
C PRO A 158 14.72 8.13 -9.90
N LEU A 159 15.74 7.28 -9.80
CA LEU A 159 16.50 6.80 -10.96
C LEU A 159 16.72 5.30 -10.83
N VAL A 160 15.87 4.52 -11.50
CA VAL A 160 16.22 3.44 -12.45
C VAL A 160 14.92 2.72 -12.81
N SER A 161 14.47 2.97 -14.03
CA SER A 161 13.57 2.10 -14.78
C SER A 161 14.39 0.95 -15.35
N SER A 162 13.75 -0.23 -15.43
CA SER A 162 14.05 -1.31 -16.37
C SER A 162 15.07 -2.40 -15.96
N HIS A 163 14.57 -3.64 -16.09
CA HIS A 163 15.27 -4.94 -16.13
C HIS A 163 16.02 -5.43 -14.89
N ALA A 164 15.45 -6.46 -14.23
CA ALA A 164 16.09 -7.78 -14.15
C ALA A 164 15.13 -8.84 -13.61
N SER A 165 14.69 -9.73 -14.50
CA SER A 165 14.25 -11.08 -14.13
C SER A 165 15.44 -11.89 -13.60
N ARG A 166 15.15 -12.91 -12.77
CA ARG A 166 16.00 -14.05 -12.35
C ARG A 166 17.13 -13.81 -11.34
N ALA A 167 16.94 -14.40 -10.16
CA ALA A 167 17.94 -15.23 -9.48
C ALA A 167 17.15 -16.31 -8.69
N ARG A 168 17.00 -17.54 -9.17
CA ARG A 168 17.91 -18.69 -8.92
C ARG A 168 18.70 -18.55 -7.62
N PHE A 169 18.21 -19.16 -6.54
CA PHE A 169 19.08 -19.64 -5.48
C PHE A 169 19.36 -21.13 -5.72
N ARG A 170 20.53 -21.38 -6.29
CA ARG A 170 21.30 -22.61 -6.07
C ARG A 170 22.60 -22.12 -5.43
N ILE A 171 22.83 -22.42 -4.16
CA ILE A 171 24.16 -22.37 -3.57
C ILE A 171 24.35 -23.63 -2.76
N SER A 172 25.18 -24.51 -3.31
CA SER A 172 25.97 -25.48 -2.55
C SER A 172 27.13 -24.75 -1.87
N ALA A 173 27.40 -25.08 -0.62
CA ALA A 173 28.72 -24.96 0.01
C ALA A 173 28.79 -26.14 0.99
N ALA A 174 29.51 -27.22 0.67
CA ALA A 174 30.95 -27.37 0.90
C ALA A 174 31.30 -27.34 2.40
N HIS A 175 31.24 -28.51 3.04
CA HIS A 175 32.06 -28.86 4.21
C HIS A 175 32.55 -30.29 3.99
N GLY A 176 33.80 -30.43 3.56
CA GLY A 176 34.56 -31.65 3.81
C GLY A 176 35.17 -31.58 5.20
N PRO A 177 35.41 -32.72 5.85
CA PRO A 177 36.51 -32.83 6.79
C PRO A 177 37.62 -33.67 6.18
N GLU A 178 38.78 -33.04 6.17
CA GLU A 178 40.10 -33.63 5.98
C GLU A 178 40.36 -34.73 7.02
N SER A 179 41.14 -35.71 6.57
CA SER A 179 41.71 -36.83 7.29
C SER A 179 42.37 -36.47 8.62
N ARG A 180 42.15 -37.33 9.64
CA ARG A 180 43.16 -37.58 10.68
C ARG A 180 43.31 -39.07 10.91
N GLU A 181 44.56 -39.51 10.76
CA GLU A 181 45.08 -40.82 11.12
C GLU A 181 44.78 -41.15 12.57
N ASP A 182 44.46 -42.41 12.85
CA ASP A 182 44.91 -43.06 14.08
C ASP A 182 45.35 -44.50 13.77
N ARG A 183 46.66 -44.71 13.90
CA ARG A 183 47.25 -46.04 14.08
C ARG A 183 46.93 -46.45 15.52
N HIS A 184 46.51 -47.70 15.75
CA HIS A 184 47.17 -48.59 16.71
C HIS A 184 46.66 -50.03 16.58
N ARG A 185 47.61 -50.96 16.63
CA ARG A 185 47.47 -52.43 16.62
C ARG A 185 47.11 -52.98 18.01
N GLY A 186 46.58 -54.21 18.01
CA GLY A 186 46.65 -55.19 19.12
C GLY A 186 45.25 -55.54 19.65
N CYS A 187 44.81 -56.79 19.75
CA CYS A 187 45.44 -58.12 19.62
C CYS A 187 44.48 -59.07 18.90
#